data_AF-A0A6H9LNA6-F1
#
_entry.id   AF-A0A6H9LNA6-F1
#
_cell.length_a   1.000
_cell.length_b   1.000
_cell.length_c   1.000
_cell.angle_alpha   90.00
_cell.angle_beta   90.00
_cell.angle_gamma   90.00
#
_symmetry.space_group_name_H-M   'P 1'
#
loop_
_entity.id
_entity.type
_entity.pdbx_description
1 polymer ?
#
loop_
_entity_poly.entity_id
_entity_poly.type
_entity_poly.pdbx_seq_one_letter_code
_entity_poly.pdbx_strand_id
1 'polypeptide(L)'
;QKFPNQSSPYSNLADLYIKKRDFKKSAQYNELIKEKFGDDPYYLDDYYYRLANLDVWEGKLKASLKEREKALEVRMETGDTSLVLSAYNSLGRNNYLFDFKDTAFYYLEQGNKWNNSFQNFEYYFLALSIDLSLAKKLKPVFDENMTLFRSKIPSSLWYIADNLEEMFDSFVAADTARLIDALIAANSRQNNPNENRGIGMYQILIGRYQDGIESINKSELATDKTSNAYMYVSSHYYLGIAEEGLGNTAKAIDHYEIVLNYWGEADLETELILDTKKRYKSLTS
;
A
#
# COMPACT_ATOMS: atom_id res chain seq x y z
N GLN A 1 2.16 -34.50 -14.59
CA GLN A 1 2.05 -33.17 -13.93
C GLN A 1 2.96 -33.21 -12.71
N LYS A 2 3.99 -32.34 -12.59
CA LYS A 2 5.07 -32.55 -11.59
C LYS A 2 4.72 -32.15 -10.14
N PHE A 3 3.59 -31.47 -9.87
CA PHE A 3 3.17 -31.10 -8.52
C PHE A 3 1.63 -30.98 -8.43
N PRO A 4 0.86 -32.08 -8.33
CA PRO A 4 -0.60 -32.03 -8.35
C PRO A 4 -1.21 -31.34 -7.12
N ASN A 5 -0.47 -31.25 -6.00
CA ASN A 5 -0.97 -30.75 -4.71
C ASN A 5 -0.32 -29.43 -4.26
N GLN A 6 0.29 -28.68 -5.18
CA GLN A 6 0.93 -27.39 -4.84
C GLN A 6 0.32 -26.27 -5.67
N SER A 7 -0.26 -25.27 -4.99
CA SER A 7 -0.79 -24.05 -5.62
C SER A 7 0.32 -23.07 -5.99
N SER A 8 1.43 -23.05 -5.25
CA SER A 8 2.51 -22.06 -5.40
C SER A 8 3.04 -21.87 -6.83
N PRO A 9 3.20 -22.92 -7.67
CA PRO A 9 3.58 -22.73 -9.07
C PRO A 9 2.58 -21.91 -9.88
N TYR A 10 1.26 -22.09 -9.64
CA TYR A 10 0.21 -21.32 -10.31
C TYR A 10 0.20 -19.87 -9.82
N SER A 11 0.31 -19.66 -8.50
CA SER A 11 0.41 -18.33 -7.88
C SER A 11 1.61 -17.55 -8.43
N ASN A 12 2.78 -18.19 -8.51
CA ASN A 12 4.00 -17.58 -9.04
C ASN A 12 3.88 -17.24 -10.53
N LEU A 13 3.21 -18.08 -11.32
CA LEU A 13 2.96 -17.80 -12.73
C LEU A 13 1.99 -16.63 -12.89
N ALA A 14 0.92 -16.58 -12.09
CA ALA A 14 0.00 -15.45 -12.08
C ALA A 14 0.75 -14.13 -11.82
N ASP A 15 1.60 -14.06 -10.79
CA ASP A 15 2.40 -12.87 -10.49
C ASP A 15 3.41 -12.53 -11.59
N LEU A 16 4.08 -13.53 -12.17
CA LEU A 16 5.02 -13.33 -13.27
C LEU A 16 4.33 -12.68 -14.48
N TYR A 17 3.11 -13.10 -14.81
CA TYR A 17 2.37 -12.51 -15.92
C TYR A 17 1.85 -11.10 -15.62
N ILE A 18 1.55 -10.77 -14.36
CA ILE A 18 1.30 -9.36 -13.95
C ILE A 18 2.55 -8.50 -14.21
N LYS A 19 3.73 -8.99 -13.82
CA LYS A 19 5.00 -8.29 -14.06
C LYS A 19 5.32 -8.11 -15.55
N LYS A 20 4.79 -9.00 -16.40
CA LYS A 20 4.86 -8.89 -17.87
C LYS A 20 3.73 -8.08 -18.49
N ARG A 21 2.82 -7.54 -17.67
CA ARG A 21 1.59 -6.85 -18.09
C ARG A 21 0.69 -7.70 -19.01
N ASP A 22 0.73 -9.02 -18.84
CA ASP A 22 -0.17 -9.98 -19.49
C ASP A 22 -1.26 -10.42 -18.49
N PHE A 23 -2.21 -9.51 -18.24
CA PHE A 23 -3.25 -9.71 -17.23
C PHE A 23 -4.19 -10.87 -17.59
N LYS A 24 -4.45 -11.08 -18.88
CA LYS A 24 -5.25 -12.22 -19.36
C LYS A 24 -4.62 -13.54 -18.93
N LYS A 25 -3.32 -13.71 -19.12
CA LYS A 25 -2.64 -14.94 -18.73
C LYS A 25 -2.50 -15.07 -17.23
N SER A 26 -2.31 -13.96 -16.51
CA SER A 26 -2.36 -13.97 -15.05
C SER A 26 -3.72 -14.48 -14.52
N ALA A 27 -4.83 -13.95 -15.06
CA ALA A 27 -6.18 -14.38 -14.71
C ALA A 27 -6.40 -15.87 -14.98
N GLN A 28 -5.90 -16.40 -16.11
CA GLN A 28 -5.96 -17.84 -16.41
C GLN A 28 -5.30 -18.70 -15.32
N TYR A 29 -4.12 -18.29 -14.82
CA TYR A 29 -3.47 -19.02 -13.73
C TYR A 29 -4.20 -18.85 -12.41
N ASN A 30 -4.82 -17.70 -12.15
CA ASN A 30 -5.64 -17.49 -10.95
C ASN A 30 -6.88 -18.40 -10.96
N GLU A 31 -7.58 -18.52 -12.09
CA GLU A 31 -8.71 -19.44 -12.24
C GLU A 31 -8.29 -20.91 -12.03
N LEU A 32 -7.11 -21.30 -12.49
CA LEU A 32 -6.57 -22.65 -12.23
C LEU A 32 -6.32 -22.92 -10.74
N ILE A 33 -6.01 -21.89 -9.94
CA ILE A 33 -5.90 -22.03 -8.47
C ILE A 33 -7.27 -22.40 -7.91
N LYS A 34 -8.30 -21.62 -8.26
CA LYS A 34 -9.67 -21.87 -7.80
C LYS A 34 -10.20 -23.24 -8.24
N GLU A 35 -10.01 -23.62 -9.50
CA GLU A 35 -10.47 -24.91 -10.03
C GLU A 35 -9.86 -26.10 -9.27
N LYS A 36 -8.58 -25.99 -8.90
CA LYS A 36 -7.83 -27.12 -8.32
C LYS A 36 -7.83 -27.15 -6.80
N PHE A 37 -8.00 -26.00 -6.17
CA PHE A 37 -7.76 -25.82 -4.75
C PHE A 37 -8.86 -25.01 -4.04
N GLY A 38 -9.94 -24.62 -4.72
CA GLY A 38 -10.96 -23.72 -4.20
C GLY A 38 -11.81 -24.25 -3.05
N ASP A 39 -11.72 -25.55 -2.74
CA ASP A 39 -12.37 -26.13 -1.55
C ASP A 39 -11.60 -25.87 -0.25
N ASP A 40 -10.34 -25.43 -0.34
CA ASP A 40 -9.52 -25.06 0.82
C ASP A 40 -9.58 -23.53 1.04
N PRO A 41 -10.05 -23.06 2.21
CA PRO A 41 -10.12 -21.64 2.53
C PRO A 41 -8.81 -20.87 2.32
N TYR A 42 -7.64 -21.47 2.58
CA TYR A 42 -6.36 -20.78 2.41
C TYR A 42 -6.04 -20.49 0.93
N TYR A 43 -6.45 -21.37 0.01
CA TYR A 43 -6.26 -21.15 -1.42
C TYR A 43 -7.37 -20.32 -2.05
N LEU A 44 -8.59 -20.40 -1.51
CA LEU A 44 -9.70 -19.55 -1.94
C LEU A 44 -9.46 -18.08 -1.55
N ASP A 45 -8.86 -17.83 -0.38
CA ASP A 45 -8.34 -16.51 0.00
C ASP A 45 -7.33 -15.96 -1.02
N ASP A 46 -6.26 -16.72 -1.32
CA ASP A 46 -5.21 -16.29 -2.26
C ASP A 46 -5.81 -15.96 -3.65
N TYR A 47 -6.80 -16.75 -4.09
CA TYR A 47 -7.55 -16.48 -5.33
C TYR A 47 -8.24 -15.11 -5.30
N TYR A 48 -9.02 -14.82 -4.24
CA TYR A 48 -9.75 -13.55 -4.14
C TYR A 48 -8.81 -12.36 -3.99
N TYR A 49 -7.74 -12.50 -3.21
CA TYR A 49 -6.72 -11.47 -3.07
C TYR A 49 -6.04 -11.11 -4.41
N ARG A 50 -5.72 -12.12 -5.22
CA ARG A 50 -5.12 -11.93 -6.55
C ARG A 50 -6.10 -11.35 -7.55
N LEU A 51 -7.35 -11.79 -7.51
CA LEU A 51 -8.41 -11.24 -8.35
C LEU A 51 -8.59 -9.75 -8.05
N ALA A 52 -8.62 -9.36 -6.77
CA ALA A 52 -8.63 -7.96 -6.37
C ALA A 52 -7.44 -7.18 -6.95
N ASN A 53 -6.23 -7.75 -6.89
CA ASN A 53 -5.06 -7.08 -7.45
C ASN A 53 -5.13 -6.90 -8.98
N LEU A 54 -5.67 -7.89 -9.71
CA LEU A 54 -5.95 -7.77 -11.15
C LEU A 54 -6.99 -6.70 -11.44
N ASP A 55 -8.06 -6.65 -10.65
CA ASP A 55 -9.08 -5.60 -10.77
C ASP A 55 -8.48 -4.20 -10.59
N VAL A 56 -7.53 -4.00 -9.66
CA VAL A 56 -6.83 -2.72 -9.53
C VAL A 56 -6.02 -2.38 -10.79
N TRP A 57 -5.33 -3.35 -11.41
CA TRP A 57 -4.61 -3.12 -12.67
C TRP A 57 -5.52 -2.70 -13.81
N GLU A 58 -6.75 -3.21 -13.84
CA GLU A 58 -7.76 -2.92 -14.87
C GLU A 58 -8.64 -1.70 -14.55
N GLY A 59 -8.33 -0.96 -13.47
CA GLY A 59 -9.12 0.20 -13.04
C GLY A 59 -10.49 -0.15 -12.43
N LYS A 60 -10.75 -1.43 -12.12
CA LYS A 60 -11.98 -1.91 -11.48
C LYS A 60 -11.87 -1.81 -9.95
N LEU A 61 -11.63 -0.61 -9.44
CA LEU A 61 -11.32 -0.36 -8.04
C LEU A 61 -12.45 -0.81 -7.10
N LYS A 62 -13.71 -0.62 -7.50
CA LYS A 62 -14.87 -1.09 -6.72
C LYS A 62 -14.96 -2.62 -6.71
N ALA A 63 -14.65 -3.28 -7.83
CA ALA A 63 -14.61 -4.74 -7.88
C ALA A 63 -13.50 -5.29 -6.97
N SER A 64 -12.32 -4.68 -7.00
CA SER A 64 -11.20 -5.04 -6.11
C SER A 64 -11.60 -5.01 -4.62
N LEU A 65 -12.33 -3.99 -4.17
CA LEU A 65 -12.82 -3.94 -2.79
C LEU A 65 -13.75 -5.11 -2.45
N LYS A 66 -14.70 -5.45 -3.34
CA LYS A 66 -15.61 -6.58 -3.14
C LYS A 66 -14.88 -7.91 -3.08
N GLU A 67 -13.86 -8.12 -3.92
CA GLU A 67 -13.07 -9.35 -3.87
C GLU A 67 -12.24 -9.43 -2.58
N ARG A 68 -11.76 -8.30 -2.04
CA ARG A 68 -11.11 -8.26 -0.71
C ARG A 68 -12.08 -8.54 0.44
N GLU A 69 -13.33 -8.12 0.34
CA GLU A 69 -14.37 -8.48 1.32
C GLU A 69 -14.61 -10.00 1.32
N LYS A 70 -14.70 -10.64 0.15
CA LYS A 70 -14.78 -12.11 0.06
C LYS A 70 -13.55 -12.80 0.65
N ALA A 71 -12.35 -12.27 0.40
CA ALA A 71 -11.13 -12.77 1.02
C ALA A 71 -11.19 -12.68 2.55
N LEU A 72 -11.71 -11.58 3.10
CA LEU A 72 -11.95 -11.44 4.54
C LEU A 72 -12.95 -12.47 5.06
N GLU A 73 -14.08 -12.68 4.38
CA GLU A 73 -15.09 -13.69 4.76
C GLU A 73 -14.46 -15.08 4.87
N VAL A 74 -13.67 -15.49 3.88
CA VAL A 74 -12.95 -16.77 3.89
C VAL A 74 -11.93 -16.84 5.03
N ARG A 75 -11.17 -15.77 5.27
CA ARG A 75 -10.21 -15.73 6.39
C ARG A 75 -10.86 -15.79 7.76
N MET A 76 -12.08 -15.26 7.90
CA MET A 76 -12.85 -15.40 9.14
C MET A 76 -13.19 -16.87 9.44
N GLU A 77 -13.39 -17.70 8.41
CA GLU A 77 -13.68 -19.12 8.57
C GLU A 77 -12.45 -19.93 9.03
N THR A 78 -11.22 -19.47 8.76
CA THR A 78 -10.00 -20.18 9.17
C THR A 78 -9.73 -20.08 10.67
N GLY A 79 -10.26 -19.05 11.34
CA GLY A 79 -9.95 -18.72 12.73
C GLY A 79 -8.52 -18.22 12.95
N ASP A 80 -7.72 -18.03 11.89
CA ASP A 80 -6.37 -17.48 11.99
C ASP A 80 -6.44 -15.95 12.17
N THR A 81 -6.19 -15.52 13.41
CA THR A 81 -6.21 -14.10 13.80
C THR A 81 -5.27 -13.24 12.96
N SER A 82 -4.14 -13.79 12.50
CA SER A 82 -3.14 -13.08 11.71
C SER A 82 -3.65 -12.83 10.29
N LEU A 83 -4.30 -13.83 9.68
CA LEU A 83 -4.91 -13.68 8.37
C LEU A 83 -6.07 -12.69 8.41
N VAL A 84 -6.93 -12.78 9.42
CA VAL A 84 -8.05 -11.85 9.63
C VAL A 84 -7.56 -10.42 9.81
N LEU A 85 -6.59 -10.18 10.71
CA LEU A 85 -5.95 -8.88 10.88
C LEU A 85 -5.39 -8.34 9.56
N SER A 86 -4.67 -9.18 8.80
CA SER A 86 -4.10 -8.81 7.51
C SER A 86 -5.18 -8.38 6.50
N ALA A 87 -6.34 -9.05 6.47
CA ALA A 87 -7.42 -8.69 5.56
C ALA A 87 -8.08 -7.36 5.95
N TYR A 88 -8.32 -7.14 7.25
CA TYR A 88 -8.80 -5.86 7.75
C TYR A 88 -7.84 -4.71 7.43
N ASN A 89 -6.53 -4.90 7.67
CA ASN A 89 -5.53 -3.89 7.32
C ASN A 89 -5.48 -3.63 5.82
N SER A 90 -5.62 -4.69 5.00
CA SER A 90 -5.67 -4.56 3.54
C SER A 90 -6.89 -3.74 3.10
N LEU A 91 -8.08 -4.04 3.62
CA LEU A 91 -9.31 -3.30 3.31
C LEU A 91 -9.22 -1.85 3.80
N GLY A 92 -8.71 -1.64 5.02
CA GLY A 92 -8.46 -0.31 5.57
C GLY A 92 -7.56 0.52 4.67
N ARG A 93 -6.41 -0.03 4.27
CA ARG A 93 -5.48 0.62 3.36
C ARG A 93 -6.11 0.90 2.00
N ASN A 94 -6.75 -0.08 1.35
CA ASN A 94 -7.34 0.13 0.01
C ASN A 94 -8.46 1.18 0.04
N ASN A 95 -9.32 1.17 1.06
CA ASN A 95 -10.34 2.20 1.21
C ASN A 95 -9.72 3.59 1.40
N TYR A 96 -8.65 3.72 2.18
CA TYR A 96 -7.94 4.99 2.34
C TYR A 96 -7.38 5.50 1.00
N LEU A 97 -6.77 4.59 0.24
CA LEU A 97 -6.18 4.89 -1.07
C LEU A 97 -7.22 5.22 -2.16
N PHE A 98 -8.48 4.83 -1.92
CA PHE A 98 -9.62 5.11 -2.78
C PHE A 98 -10.53 6.21 -2.19
N ASP A 99 -9.97 7.03 -1.29
CA ASP A 99 -10.60 8.20 -0.67
C ASP A 99 -11.81 7.91 0.24
N PHE A 100 -12.07 6.65 0.57
CA PHE A 100 -13.10 6.22 1.52
C PHE A 100 -12.59 6.24 2.97
N LYS A 101 -12.22 7.43 3.47
CA LYS A 101 -11.58 7.62 4.79
C LYS A 101 -12.35 7.00 5.96
N ASP A 102 -13.66 7.18 6.02
CA ASP A 102 -14.49 6.62 7.11
C ASP A 102 -14.52 5.09 7.07
N THR A 103 -14.64 4.52 5.86
CA THR A 103 -14.63 3.06 5.66
C THR A 103 -13.25 2.47 5.93
N ALA A 104 -12.20 3.20 5.56
CA ALA A 104 -10.83 2.85 5.88
C ALA A 104 -10.63 2.74 7.39
N PHE A 105 -11.05 3.78 8.12
CA PHE A 105 -10.96 3.80 9.57
C PHE A 105 -11.76 2.67 10.21
N TYR A 106 -12.98 2.41 9.73
CA TYR A 106 -13.80 1.28 10.20
C TYR A 106 -13.04 -0.05 10.12
N TYR A 107 -12.47 -0.39 8.96
CA TYR A 107 -11.73 -1.65 8.81
C TYR A 107 -10.46 -1.70 9.65
N LEU A 108 -9.75 -0.58 9.81
CA LEU A 108 -8.58 -0.51 10.69
C LEU A 108 -8.96 -0.74 12.16
N GLU A 109 -10.06 -0.15 12.63
CA GLU A 109 -10.57 -0.39 13.99
C GLU A 109 -11.03 -1.85 14.18
N GLN A 110 -11.67 -2.46 13.16
CA GLN A 110 -12.00 -3.88 13.25
C GLN A 110 -10.75 -4.75 13.29
N GLY A 111 -9.77 -4.51 12.42
CA GLY A 111 -8.51 -5.24 12.38
C GLY A 111 -7.76 -5.17 13.72
N ASN A 112 -7.70 -3.98 14.33
CA ASN A 112 -7.02 -3.80 15.60
C ASN A 112 -7.61 -4.66 16.75
N LYS A 113 -8.87 -5.12 16.65
CA LYS A 113 -9.46 -6.08 17.63
C LYS A 113 -8.85 -7.48 17.54
N TRP A 114 -8.32 -7.84 16.37
CA TRP A 114 -7.63 -9.11 16.10
C TRP A 114 -6.14 -9.03 16.36
N ASN A 115 -5.64 -7.85 16.73
CA ASN A 115 -4.23 -7.64 16.98
C ASN A 115 -3.82 -8.24 18.34
N ASN A 116 -3.03 -9.31 18.27
CA ASN A 116 -2.36 -9.91 19.43
C ASN A 116 -0.87 -9.57 19.48
N SER A 117 -0.37 -8.76 18.53
CA SER A 117 1.04 -8.41 18.42
C SER A 117 1.36 -7.08 19.10
N PHE A 118 2.37 -7.10 19.96
CA PHE A 118 2.96 -5.91 20.58
C PHE A 118 3.74 -5.02 19.59
N GLN A 119 3.84 -5.43 18.31
CA GLN A 119 4.62 -4.75 17.26
C GLN A 119 3.75 -4.06 16.22
N ASN A 120 2.42 -4.16 16.30
CA ASN A 120 1.54 -3.58 15.30
C ASN A 120 1.35 -2.07 15.53
N PHE A 121 2.33 -1.29 15.07
CA PHE A 121 2.27 0.17 15.11
C PHE A 121 1.57 0.80 13.90
N GLU A 122 1.32 -0.01 12.85
CA GLU A 122 0.71 0.45 11.60
C GLU A 122 -0.68 1.09 11.83
N TYR A 123 -1.48 0.52 12.74
CA TYR A 123 -2.79 1.05 13.10
C TYR A 123 -2.73 2.53 13.51
N TYR A 124 -1.76 2.91 14.34
CA TYR A 124 -1.64 4.29 14.83
C TYR A 124 -1.34 5.27 13.72
N PHE A 125 -0.37 4.95 12.86
CA PHE A 125 0.03 5.84 11.77
C PHE A 125 -1.06 5.96 10.71
N LEU A 126 -1.74 4.86 10.36
CA LEU A 126 -2.85 4.90 9.41
C LEU A 126 -4.04 5.68 9.99
N ALA A 127 -4.40 5.46 11.25
CA ALA A 127 -5.48 6.21 11.90
C ALA A 127 -5.17 7.71 11.95
N LEU A 128 -3.95 8.10 12.30
CA LEU A 128 -3.53 9.51 12.29
C LEU A 128 -3.46 10.12 10.89
N SER A 129 -3.11 9.33 9.87
CA SER A 129 -3.14 9.79 8.48
C SER A 129 -4.56 10.06 7.98
N ILE A 130 -5.57 9.43 8.60
CA ILE A 130 -6.98 9.63 8.30
C ILE A 130 -7.55 10.81 9.08
N ASP A 131 -7.35 10.82 10.40
CA ASP A 131 -7.89 11.85 11.31
C ASP A 131 -6.92 12.15 12.46
N LEU A 132 -6.27 13.31 12.37
CA LEU A 132 -5.33 13.80 13.40
C LEU A 132 -6.02 14.07 14.75
N SER A 133 -7.34 14.27 14.79
CA SER A 133 -8.07 14.48 16.04
C SER A 133 -8.00 13.27 16.98
N LEU A 134 -7.70 12.09 16.41
CA LEU A 134 -7.52 10.84 17.16
C LEU A 134 -6.25 10.81 18.00
N ALA A 135 -5.29 11.71 17.78
CA ALA A 135 -4.01 11.76 18.49
C ALA A 135 -4.17 11.68 20.01
N LYS A 136 -5.10 12.46 20.57
CA LYS A 136 -5.36 12.46 22.02
C LYS A 136 -5.88 11.12 22.54
N LYS A 137 -6.69 10.41 21.75
CA LYS A 137 -7.23 9.08 22.07
C LYS A 137 -6.14 8.01 21.94
N LEU A 138 -5.29 8.12 20.91
CA LEU A 138 -4.32 7.09 20.54
C LEU A 138 -3.02 7.15 21.36
N LYS A 139 -2.56 8.34 21.76
CA LYS A 139 -1.26 8.51 22.45
C LYS A 139 -1.10 7.65 23.70
N PRO A 140 -2.07 7.57 24.64
CA PRO A 140 -1.89 6.75 25.84
C PRO A 140 -1.69 5.26 25.54
N VAL A 141 -2.46 4.73 24.57
CA VAL A 141 -2.36 3.32 24.15
C VAL A 141 -1.07 3.08 23.38
N PHE A 142 -0.65 4.04 22.55
CA PHE A 142 0.62 3.99 21.85
C PHE A 142 1.79 3.93 22.85
N ASP A 143 1.80 4.79 23.88
CA ASP A 143 2.86 4.85 24.89
C ASP A 143 2.96 3.56 25.74
N GLU A 144 1.81 2.97 26.08
CA GLU A 144 1.77 1.67 26.73
C GLU A 144 2.40 0.57 25.84
N ASN A 145 2.03 0.55 24.57
CA ASN A 145 2.61 -0.39 23.60
C ASN A 145 4.10 -0.14 23.35
N MET A 146 4.56 1.11 23.33
CA MET A 146 5.99 1.44 23.23
C MET A 146 6.77 0.96 24.44
N THR A 147 6.21 1.11 25.65
CA THR A 147 6.81 0.59 26.88
C THR A 147 6.93 -0.93 26.83
N LEU A 148 5.86 -1.62 26.42
CA LEU A 148 5.87 -3.07 26.23
C LEU A 148 6.89 -3.47 25.17
N PHE A 149 6.93 -2.80 24.03
CA PHE A 149 7.86 -3.07 22.94
C PHE A 149 9.32 -2.95 23.41
N ARG A 150 9.69 -1.86 24.08
CA ARG A 150 11.03 -1.66 24.67
C ARG A 150 11.40 -2.75 25.68
N SER A 151 10.43 -3.27 26.44
CA SER A 151 10.66 -4.37 27.39
C SER A 151 10.96 -5.73 26.73
N LYS A 152 10.57 -5.88 25.45
CA LYS A 152 10.69 -7.13 24.68
C LYS A 152 11.90 -7.15 23.74
N ILE A 153 12.62 -6.04 23.59
CA ILE A 153 13.76 -5.93 22.69
C ILE A 153 15.06 -5.55 23.44
N PRO A 154 16.24 -5.98 22.96
CA PRO A 154 17.51 -5.51 23.50
C PRO A 154 17.68 -3.99 23.36
N SER A 155 18.43 -3.38 24.28
CA SER A 155 18.70 -1.92 24.25
C SER A 155 19.42 -1.44 23.00
N SER A 156 20.21 -2.31 22.36
CA SER A 156 20.82 -2.02 21.06
C SER A 156 19.81 -1.79 19.93
N LEU A 157 18.56 -2.20 20.11
CA LEU A 157 17.44 -1.99 19.17
C LEU A 157 16.49 -0.87 19.59
N TRP A 158 16.75 -0.16 20.70
CA TRP A 158 15.86 0.92 21.17
C TRP A 158 15.71 2.06 20.18
N TYR A 159 16.66 2.26 19.26
CA TYR A 159 16.52 3.23 18.18
C TYR A 159 15.28 2.98 17.30
N ILE A 160 14.79 1.74 17.18
CA ILE A 160 13.55 1.44 16.47
C ILE A 160 12.37 2.07 17.21
N ALA A 161 12.36 1.95 18.54
CA ALA A 161 11.32 2.53 19.38
C ALA A 161 11.37 4.07 19.35
N ASP A 162 12.58 4.64 19.43
CA ASP A 162 12.79 6.09 19.33
C ASP A 162 12.26 6.63 17.98
N ASN A 163 12.54 5.93 16.87
CA ASN A 163 12.04 6.33 15.55
C ASN A 163 10.51 6.23 15.44
N LEU A 164 9.89 5.21 16.04
CA LEU A 164 8.43 5.06 16.02
C LEU A 164 7.73 6.17 16.81
N GLU A 165 8.28 6.53 17.98
CA GLU A 165 7.81 7.66 18.79
C GLU A 165 7.97 8.99 18.02
N GLU A 166 9.14 9.19 17.39
CA GLU A 166 9.41 10.37 16.57
C GLU A 166 8.43 10.48 15.38
N MET A 167 8.15 9.37 14.70
CA MET A 167 7.16 9.33 13.64
C MET A 167 5.77 9.71 14.17
N PHE A 168 5.35 9.15 15.31
CA PHE A 168 4.05 9.46 15.91
C PHE A 168 3.94 10.96 16.23
N ASP A 169 4.94 11.52 16.92
CA ASP A 169 4.96 12.93 17.29
C ASP A 169 5.00 13.84 16.05
N SER A 170 5.70 13.43 14.98
CA SER A 170 5.72 14.16 13.72
C SER A 170 4.35 14.17 13.02
N PHE A 171 3.63 13.04 13.03
CA PHE A 171 2.24 13.00 12.54
C PHE A 171 1.35 13.95 13.34
N VAL A 172 1.42 13.92 14.67
CA VAL A 172 0.60 14.78 15.55
C VAL A 172 0.92 16.26 15.36
N ALA A 173 2.19 16.60 15.14
CA ALA A 173 2.62 17.96 14.85
C ALA A 173 2.29 18.44 13.43
N ALA A 174 1.80 17.55 12.56
CA ALA A 174 1.68 17.77 11.12
C ALA A 174 3.01 18.23 10.48
N ASP A 175 4.15 17.83 11.06
CA ASP A 175 5.48 18.22 10.61
C ASP A 175 6.01 17.17 9.61
N THR A 176 5.67 17.38 8.34
CA THR A 176 6.05 16.45 7.27
C THR A 176 7.56 16.39 7.05
N ALA A 177 8.29 17.48 7.30
CA ALA A 177 9.74 17.50 7.15
C ALA A 177 10.41 16.62 8.22
N ARG A 178 9.98 16.77 9.48
CA ARG A 178 10.44 15.94 10.60
C ARG A 178 10.08 14.46 10.40
N LEU A 179 8.88 14.18 9.89
CA LEU A 179 8.47 12.81 9.52
C LEU A 179 9.40 12.19 8.46
N ILE A 180 9.76 12.94 7.41
CA ILE A 180 10.69 12.48 6.37
C ILE A 180 12.05 12.14 6.98
N ASP A 181 12.59 13.01 7.84
CA ASP A 181 13.90 12.80 8.46
C ASP A 181 13.88 11.54 9.36
N ALA A 182 12.81 11.31 10.12
CA ALA A 182 12.61 10.10 10.91
C ALA A 182 12.56 8.83 10.04
N LEU A 183 11.82 8.87 8.92
CA LEU A 183 11.73 7.76 7.98
C LEU A 183 13.07 7.45 7.31
N ILE A 184 13.83 8.49 6.90
CA ILE A 184 15.17 8.32 6.32
C ILE A 184 16.12 7.69 7.36
N ALA A 185 16.09 8.16 8.60
CA ALA A 185 16.91 7.61 9.67
C ALA A 185 16.61 6.13 9.91
N ALA A 186 15.32 5.75 9.94
CA ALA A 186 14.89 4.37 10.07
C ALA A 186 15.36 3.49 8.90
N ASN A 187 15.16 3.95 7.66
CA ASN A 187 15.45 3.16 6.47
C ASN A 187 16.96 3.03 6.18
N SER A 188 17.78 4.01 6.58
CA SER A 188 19.24 3.99 6.38
C SER A 188 19.93 2.75 6.96
N ARG A 189 19.29 2.10 7.94
CA ARG A 189 19.81 0.90 8.62
C ARG A 189 19.25 -0.42 8.08
N GLN A 190 18.12 -0.39 7.37
CA GLN A 190 17.44 -1.58 6.85
C GLN A 190 17.59 -1.74 5.33
N ASN A 191 17.84 -0.64 4.61
CA ASN A 191 17.90 -0.58 3.15
C ASN A 191 16.67 -1.22 2.50
N ASN A 192 15.48 -0.92 3.02
CA ASN A 192 14.22 -1.47 2.54
C ASN A 192 13.74 -0.69 1.30
N PRO A 193 13.69 -1.30 0.10
CA PRO A 193 13.27 -0.60 -1.12
C PRO A 193 11.83 -0.11 -1.08
N ASN A 194 10.97 -0.70 -0.24
CA ASN A 194 9.57 -0.29 -0.13
C ASN A 194 9.41 1.03 0.64
N GLU A 195 10.27 1.28 1.63
CA GLU A 195 10.26 2.51 2.43
C GLU A 195 10.74 3.71 1.63
N ASN A 196 11.69 3.51 0.71
CA ASN A 196 12.17 4.55 -0.20
C ASN A 196 11.03 5.20 -1.01
N ARG A 197 10.04 4.40 -1.42
CA ARG A 197 8.88 4.93 -2.16
C ARG A 197 8.05 5.90 -1.31
N GLY A 198 7.74 5.54 -0.07
CA GLY A 198 6.97 6.38 0.85
C GLY A 198 7.70 7.68 1.18
N ILE A 199 9.01 7.57 1.47
CA ILE A 199 9.89 8.74 1.67
C ILE A 199 9.85 9.66 0.45
N GLY A 200 9.98 9.09 -0.75
CA GLY A 200 9.97 9.86 -1.98
C GLY A 200 8.66 10.59 -2.24
N MET A 201 7.52 9.94 -1.96
CA MET A 201 6.20 10.59 -2.02
C MET A 201 6.12 11.81 -1.09
N TYR A 202 6.52 11.67 0.18
CA TYR A 202 6.49 12.78 1.12
C TYR A 202 7.44 13.91 0.72
N GLN A 203 8.65 13.59 0.24
CA GLN A 203 9.59 14.56 -0.29
C GLN A 203 8.98 15.39 -1.43
N ILE A 204 8.30 14.75 -2.38
CA ILE A 204 7.63 15.42 -3.51
C ILE A 204 6.52 16.35 -3.00
N LEU A 205 5.71 15.90 -2.04
CA LEU A 205 4.63 16.70 -1.46
C LEU A 205 5.12 17.98 -0.78
N ILE A 206 6.35 18.01 -0.25
CA ILE A 206 6.96 19.20 0.35
C ILE A 206 7.89 19.97 -0.60
N GLY A 207 7.89 19.64 -1.90
CA GLY A 207 8.68 20.33 -2.92
C GLY A 207 10.13 19.90 -3.05
N ARG A 208 10.57 18.84 -2.34
CA ARG A 208 11.90 18.22 -2.52
C ARG A 208 11.87 17.25 -3.71
N TYR A 209 11.61 17.78 -4.91
CA TYR A 209 11.30 16.98 -6.09
C TYR A 209 12.45 16.04 -6.52
N GLN A 210 13.69 16.55 -6.57
CA GLN A 210 14.84 15.75 -7.00
C GLN A 210 15.13 14.59 -6.04
N ASP A 211 15.12 14.85 -4.73
CA ASP A 211 15.29 13.83 -3.70
C ASP A 211 14.17 12.78 -3.77
N GLY A 212 12.94 13.25 -4.01
CA GLY A 212 11.77 12.40 -4.14
C GLY A 212 11.84 11.44 -5.33
N ILE A 213 12.30 11.93 -6.49
CA ILE A 213 12.56 11.10 -7.68
C ILE A 213 13.61 10.04 -7.37
N GLU A 214 14.73 10.43 -6.74
CA GLU A 214 15.80 9.49 -6.38
C GLU A 214 15.29 8.40 -5.43
N SER A 215 14.51 8.77 -4.41
CA SER A 215 13.91 7.84 -3.47
C SER A 215 12.94 6.88 -4.15
N ILE A 216 12.03 7.36 -5.00
CA ILE A 216 11.10 6.48 -5.74
C ILE A 216 11.86 5.53 -6.67
N ASN A 217 12.89 6.01 -7.37
CA ASN A 217 13.67 5.18 -8.31
C ASN A 217 14.55 4.11 -7.62
N LYS A 218 14.89 4.29 -6.34
CA LYS A 218 15.51 3.25 -5.51
C LYS A 218 14.54 2.11 -5.14
N SER A 219 13.25 2.27 -5.42
CA SER A 219 12.23 1.26 -5.16
C SER A 219 11.99 0.38 -6.38
N GLU A 220 12.02 -0.94 -6.22
CA GLU A 220 11.57 -1.87 -7.27
C GLU A 220 10.08 -1.68 -7.61
N LEU A 221 9.32 -1.05 -6.70
CA LEU A 221 7.88 -0.81 -6.81
C LEU A 221 7.51 0.24 -7.86
N ALA A 222 8.47 1.05 -8.33
CA ALA A 222 8.26 2.01 -9.40
C ALA A 222 8.57 1.44 -10.79
N THR A 223 9.00 0.18 -10.87
CA THR A 223 9.40 -0.46 -12.13
C THR A 223 8.29 -1.35 -12.70
N ASP A 224 8.42 -1.72 -13.97
CA ASP A 224 7.59 -2.74 -14.61
C ASP A 224 7.62 -4.10 -13.89
N LYS A 225 8.60 -4.31 -13.00
CA LYS A 225 8.80 -5.56 -12.24
C LYS A 225 7.88 -5.73 -11.03
N THR A 226 7.08 -4.75 -10.65
CA THR A 226 6.12 -4.89 -9.55
C THR A 226 4.83 -5.57 -10.00
N SER A 227 4.21 -6.34 -9.10
CA SER A 227 2.84 -6.84 -9.26
C SER A 227 1.81 -5.97 -8.54
N ASN A 228 2.22 -4.97 -7.75
CA ASN A 228 1.33 -4.09 -7.02
C ASN A 228 0.90 -2.89 -7.89
N ALA A 229 -0.33 -2.95 -8.41
CA ALA A 229 -0.91 -1.94 -9.28
C ALA A 229 -0.91 -0.56 -8.64
N TYR A 230 -1.40 -0.47 -7.40
CA TYR A 230 -1.52 0.80 -6.71
C TYR A 230 -0.15 1.47 -6.57
N MET A 231 0.85 0.73 -6.09
CA MET A 231 2.19 1.27 -5.90
C MET A 231 2.80 1.73 -7.21
N TYR A 232 2.64 0.97 -8.29
CA TYR A 232 3.13 1.34 -9.61
C TYR A 232 2.48 2.64 -10.11
N VAL A 233 1.16 2.66 -10.22
CA VAL A 233 0.42 3.79 -10.79
C VAL A 233 0.61 5.05 -9.96
N SER A 234 0.48 4.96 -8.63
CA SER A 234 0.69 6.14 -7.79
C SER A 234 2.15 6.60 -7.75
N SER A 235 3.16 5.71 -7.90
CA SER A 235 4.55 6.17 -8.09
C SER A 235 4.69 7.03 -9.34
N HIS A 236 4.08 6.63 -10.47
CA HIS A 236 4.10 7.43 -11.68
C HIS A 236 3.38 8.77 -11.50
N TYR A 237 2.27 8.82 -10.77
CA TYR A 237 1.61 10.08 -10.42
C TYR A 237 2.55 11.05 -9.68
N TYR A 238 3.22 10.59 -8.61
CA TYR A 238 4.14 11.45 -7.85
C TYR A 238 5.38 11.83 -8.66
N LEU A 239 5.95 10.91 -9.45
CA LEU A 239 7.04 11.25 -10.38
C LEU A 239 6.60 12.31 -11.38
N GLY A 240 5.37 12.25 -11.88
CA GLY A 240 4.79 13.30 -12.73
C GLY A 240 4.75 14.66 -12.02
N ILE A 241 4.27 14.72 -10.77
CA ILE A 241 4.27 15.95 -9.97
C ILE A 241 5.70 16.50 -9.80
N ALA A 242 6.66 15.63 -9.52
CA ALA A 242 8.03 16.02 -9.30
C ALA A 242 8.68 16.59 -10.58
N GLU A 243 8.50 15.92 -11.71
CA GLU A 243 9.00 16.37 -13.01
C GLU A 243 8.31 17.67 -13.45
N GLU A 244 7.01 17.84 -13.19
CA GLU A 244 6.29 19.11 -13.41
C GLU A 244 6.88 20.23 -12.56
N GLY A 245 7.10 19.97 -11.27
CA GLY A 245 7.70 20.92 -10.32
C GLY A 245 9.13 21.32 -10.65
N LEU A 246 9.87 20.48 -11.38
CA LEU A 246 11.21 20.76 -11.91
C LEU A 246 11.17 21.45 -13.29
N GLY A 247 10.00 21.65 -13.88
CA GLY A 247 9.84 22.22 -15.22
C GLY A 247 10.10 21.23 -16.37
N ASN A 248 10.21 19.94 -16.09
CA ASN A 248 10.44 18.89 -17.08
C ASN A 248 9.11 18.41 -17.69
N THR A 249 8.40 19.30 -18.38
CA THR A 249 7.03 19.09 -18.88
C THR A 249 6.84 17.78 -19.67
N ALA A 250 7.78 17.44 -20.56
CA ALA A 250 7.68 16.22 -21.36
C ALA A 250 7.65 14.95 -20.50
N LYS A 251 8.54 14.86 -19.50
CA LYS A 251 8.58 13.71 -18.59
C LYS A 251 7.35 13.67 -17.69
N ALA A 252 6.87 14.82 -17.23
CA ALA A 252 5.65 14.90 -16.44
C ALA A 252 4.45 14.33 -17.21
N ILE A 253 4.32 14.70 -18.49
CA ILE A 253 3.34 14.13 -19.42
C ILE A 253 3.51 12.61 -19.52
N ASP A 254 4.71 12.09 -19.80
CA ASP A 254 4.96 10.64 -19.91
C ASP A 254 4.48 9.88 -18.65
N HIS A 255 4.75 10.43 -17.47
CA HIS A 255 4.31 9.85 -16.20
C HIS A 255 2.79 9.87 -16.03
N TYR A 256 2.11 10.97 -16.39
CA TYR A 256 0.66 11.05 -16.31
C TYR A 256 -0.04 10.15 -17.34
N GLU A 257 0.53 9.97 -18.54
CA GLU A 257 0.00 9.01 -19.52
C GLU A 257 0.00 7.58 -18.99
N ILE A 258 1.04 7.19 -18.26
CA ILE A 258 1.08 5.87 -17.60
C ILE A 258 -0.07 5.73 -16.60
N VAL A 259 -0.33 6.75 -15.79
CA VAL A 259 -1.45 6.73 -14.84
C VAL A 259 -2.79 6.60 -15.57
N LEU A 260 -3.00 7.41 -16.61
CA LEU A 260 -4.25 7.42 -17.38
C LEU A 260 -4.44 6.14 -18.20
N ASN A 261 -3.36 5.49 -18.64
CA ASN A 261 -3.45 4.21 -19.35
C ASN A 261 -4.04 3.10 -18.47
N TYR A 262 -3.78 3.10 -17.16
CA TYR A 262 -4.35 2.11 -16.24
C TYR A 262 -5.66 2.59 -15.60
N TRP A 263 -5.74 3.85 -15.18
CA TRP A 263 -6.83 4.36 -14.35
C TRP A 263 -7.59 5.55 -14.96
N GLY A 264 -7.36 5.89 -16.22
CA GLY A 264 -8.10 6.98 -16.90
C GLY A 264 -9.62 6.72 -16.95
N GLU A 265 -9.99 5.45 -17.12
CA GLU A 265 -11.37 4.96 -17.22
C GLU A 265 -11.76 4.08 -16.02
N ALA A 266 -11.13 4.30 -14.86
CA ALA A 266 -11.42 3.51 -13.66
C ALA A 266 -12.89 3.65 -13.22
N ASP A 267 -13.46 2.60 -12.63
CA ASP A 267 -14.85 2.56 -12.15
C ASP A 267 -15.12 3.44 -10.91
N LEU A 268 -14.06 4.08 -10.41
CA LEU A 268 -14.04 5.04 -9.31
C LEU A 268 -13.08 6.18 -9.64
N GLU A 269 -13.55 7.42 -9.53
CA GLU A 269 -12.70 8.60 -9.66
C GLU A 269 -12.13 8.99 -8.30
N THR A 270 -10.87 8.64 -8.06
CA THR A 270 -10.13 9.07 -6.86
C THR A 270 -9.53 10.47 -7.07
N GLU A 271 -9.16 11.14 -5.97
CA GLU A 271 -8.47 12.44 -5.99
C GLU A 271 -7.22 12.38 -6.88
N LEU A 272 -6.44 11.29 -6.79
CA LEU A 272 -5.26 11.06 -7.62
C LEU A 272 -5.60 11.02 -9.12
N ILE A 273 -6.66 10.32 -9.50
CA ILE A 273 -7.08 10.19 -10.91
C ILE A 273 -7.57 11.55 -11.43
N LEU A 274 -8.40 12.25 -10.65
CA LEU A 274 -8.93 13.56 -10.99
C LEU A 274 -7.81 14.60 -11.17
N ASP A 275 -6.85 14.64 -10.24
CA ASP A 275 -5.71 15.55 -10.32
C ASP A 275 -4.80 15.21 -11.51
N THR A 276 -4.55 13.92 -11.77
CA THR A 276 -3.81 13.48 -12.97
C THR A 276 -4.46 13.97 -14.25
N LYS A 277 -5.78 13.76 -14.43
CA LYS A 277 -6.52 14.22 -15.61
C LYS A 277 -6.41 15.73 -15.79
N LYS A 278 -6.53 16.48 -14.69
CA LYS A 278 -6.43 17.95 -14.68
C LYS A 278 -5.03 18.42 -15.10
N ARG A 279 -3.97 17.87 -14.50
CA ARG A 279 -2.58 18.24 -14.80
C ARG A 279 -2.21 17.87 -16.22
N TYR A 280 -2.52 16.65 -16.65
CA TYR A 280 -2.26 16.20 -18.01
C TYR A 280 -2.90 17.14 -19.05
N LYS A 281 -4.17 17.49 -18.87
CA LYS A 281 -4.86 18.45 -19.73
C LYS A 281 -4.17 19.82 -19.75
N SER A 282 -3.75 20.31 -18.59
CA SER A 282 -3.07 21.61 -18.49
C SER A 282 -1.71 21.65 -19.18
N LEU A 283 -0.99 20.53 -19.25
CA LEU A 283 0.34 20.45 -19.86
C LEU A 283 0.29 20.18 -21.37
N THR A 284 -0.85 19.69 -21.87
CA THR A 284 -1.05 19.31 -23.29
C THR A 284 -1.95 20.29 -24.07
N SER A 285 -2.51 21.30 -23.40
CA SER A 285 -3.28 22.38 -24.02
C SER A 285 -2.38 23.53 -24.45
#